data_AF-A0A662WJI4-F1
#
_entry.id   AF-A0A662WJI4-F1
#
_cell.length_a   1.000
_cell.length_b   1.000
_cell.length_c   1.000
_cell.angle_alpha   90.00
_cell.angle_beta   90.00
_cell.angle_gamma   90.00
#
_symmetry.space_group_name_H-M   'P 1'
#
loop_
_entity.id
_entity.type
_entity.pdbx_description
1 polymer ?
#
loop_
_entity_poly.entity_id
_entity_poly.type
_entity_poly.pdbx_seq_one_letter_code
_entity_poly.pdbx_strand_id
1 'polypeptide(L)'
;MLALDEYCQRTSLARVLAVCLITPLIPLLVIILTECIPLRPVEAGATANYVFWIRHDVMGTLLVLCAMQQARVWLPELALTTRQICGIACGTAGVYTALNVLIAELW
;
A
#
# COMPACT_ATOMS: atom_id res chain seq x y z
N MET A 1 17.05 -0.93 24.89
CA MET A 1 16.03 -1.60 25.72
C MET A 1 15.29 -0.63 26.64
N LEU A 2 15.94 0.41 27.20
CA LEU A 2 15.29 1.45 28.02
C LEU A 2 13.99 2.04 27.41
N ALA A 3 14.00 2.38 26.12
CA ALA A 3 12.81 2.92 25.46
C ALA A 3 11.63 1.93 25.34
N LEU A 4 11.90 0.62 25.29
CA LEU A 4 10.87 -0.43 25.23
C LEU A 4 10.30 -0.69 26.64
N ASP A 5 11.16 -0.70 27.66
CA ASP A 5 10.74 -0.83 29.07
C ASP A 5 9.85 0.34 29.50
N GLU A 6 10.23 1.57 29.14
CA GLU A 6 9.42 2.76 29.42
C GLU A 6 8.10 2.75 28.63
N TYR A 7 8.11 2.26 27.38
CA TYR A 7 6.89 2.05 26.61
C TYR A 7 5.98 1.00 27.25
N CYS A 8 6.52 -0.14 27.69
CA CYS A 8 5.77 -1.20 28.38
C CYS A 8 5.22 -0.75 29.75
N GLN A 9 5.93 0.12 30.48
CA GLN A 9 5.44 0.70 31.73
C GLN A 9 4.34 1.74 31.51
N ARG A 10 4.38 2.50 30.41
CA ARG A 10 3.38 3.54 30.08
C ARG A 10 2.19 3.06 29.25
N THR A 11 2.33 1.95 28.53
CA THR A 11 1.33 1.48 27.57
C THR A 11 0.62 0.24 28.09
N SER A 12 -0.72 0.27 28.09
CA SER A 12 -1.52 -0.91 28.44
C SER A 12 -1.33 -2.04 27.42
N LEU A 13 -1.32 -3.28 27.90
CA LEU A 13 -1.22 -4.48 27.07
C LEU A 13 -2.30 -4.50 25.97
N ALA A 14 -3.50 -3.98 26.26
CA ALA A 14 -4.57 -3.81 25.29
C ALA A 14 -4.17 -2.96 24.07
N ARG A 15 -3.45 -1.86 24.28
CA ARG A 15 -2.96 -1.01 23.19
C ARG A 15 -1.88 -1.71 22.36
N VAL A 16 -1.00 -2.48 22.99
CA VAL A 16 0.01 -3.29 22.28
C VAL A 16 -0.69 -4.32 21.37
N LEU A 17 -1.62 -5.10 21.92
CA LEU A 17 -2.38 -6.08 21.14
C LEU A 17 -3.16 -5.42 20.01
N ALA A 18 -3.82 -4.28 20.27
CA ALA A 18 -4.53 -3.54 19.24
C ALA A 18 -3.59 -3.12 18.09
N VAL A 19 -2.41 -2.58 18.38
CA VAL A 19 -1.43 -2.21 17.35
C VAL A 19 -0.93 -3.45 16.58
N CYS A 20 -0.61 -4.54 17.28
CA CYS A 20 -0.14 -5.77 16.66
C CYS A 20 -1.19 -6.44 15.75
N LEU A 21 -2.48 -6.29 16.07
CA LEU A 21 -3.56 -6.85 15.26
C LEU A 21 -4.02 -5.90 14.14
N ILE A 22 -4.17 -4.61 14.43
CA ILE A 22 -4.70 -3.63 13.47
C ILE A 22 -3.69 -3.35 12.35
N THR A 23 -2.40 -3.24 12.68
CA THR A 23 -1.35 -2.94 11.70
C THR A 23 -1.33 -3.93 10.52
N PRO A 24 -1.35 -5.26 10.71
CA PRO A 24 -1.45 -6.21 9.61
C PRO A 24 -2.87 -6.35 9.05
N LEU A 25 -3.91 -6.11 9.85
CA LEU A 25 -5.30 -6.30 9.43
C LEU A 25 -5.78 -5.23 8.44
N ILE A 26 -5.35 -3.96 8.58
CA ILE A 26 -5.73 -2.88 7.66
C ILE A 26 -5.35 -3.19 6.20
N PRO A 27 -4.09 -3.50 5.85
CA PRO A 27 -3.73 -3.82 4.47
C PRO A 27 -4.40 -5.11 3.99
N LEU A 28 -4.56 -6.12 4.86
CA LEU A 28 -5.26 -7.36 4.53
C LEU A 28 -6.73 -7.09 4.16
N LEU A 29 -7.41 -6.22 4.90
CA LEU A 29 -8.78 -5.84 4.61
C LEU A 29 -8.89 -5.16 3.24
N VAL A 30 -7.96 -4.28 2.89
CA VAL A 30 -7.94 -3.64 1.57
C VAL A 30 -7.78 -4.70 0.47
N ILE A 31 -6.88 -5.66 0.64
CA ILE A 31 -6.69 -6.78 -0.30
C ILE A 31 -7.99 -7.56 -0.48
N ILE A 32 -8.62 -7.99 0.61
CA ILE A 32 -9.88 -8.75 0.56
C ILE A 32 -10.97 -7.95 -0.17
N LEU A 33 -11.13 -6.67 0.19
CA LEU A 33 -12.12 -5.80 -0.45
C LEU A 33 -11.88 -5.65 -1.95
N THR A 34 -10.61 -5.51 -2.36
CA THR A 34 -10.26 -5.48 -3.78
C THR A 34 -10.58 -6.81 -4.46
N GLU A 35 -10.26 -7.95 -3.82
CA GLU A 35 -10.45 -9.30 -4.36
C GLU A 35 -11.91 -9.73 -4.49
N CYS A 36 -12.82 -9.15 -3.71
CA CYS A 36 -14.25 -9.40 -3.81
C CYS A 36 -14.90 -8.85 -5.10
N ILE A 37 -14.24 -7.97 -5.87
CA ILE A 37 -14.83 -7.33 -7.05
C ILE A 37 -14.58 -8.17 -8.31
N PRO A 38 -15.55 -8.89 -8.89
CA PRO A 38 -15.28 -9.88 -9.93
C PRO A 38 -14.53 -9.29 -11.14
N LEU A 39 -13.52 -10.02 -11.62
CA LEU A 39 -12.82 -9.72 -12.86
C LEU A 39 -13.64 -10.20 -14.06
N ARG A 40 -13.43 -9.57 -15.22
CA ARG A 40 -14.01 -10.04 -16.48
C ARG A 40 -13.16 -11.17 -17.06
N PRO A 41 -13.75 -12.01 -17.93
CA PRO A 41 -13.00 -13.03 -18.65
C PRO A 41 -11.81 -12.42 -19.40
N VAL A 42 -10.69 -13.15 -19.48
CA VAL A 42 -9.44 -12.65 -20.08
C VAL A 42 -9.63 -12.39 -21.58
N GLU A 43 -10.54 -13.13 -22.21
CA GLU A 43 -10.91 -13.03 -23.62
C GLU A 43 -11.53 -11.68 -23.97
N ALA A 44 -12.05 -10.93 -22.98
CA ALA A 44 -12.59 -9.60 -23.18
C ALA A 44 -11.50 -8.54 -23.42
N GLY A 45 -10.22 -8.89 -23.24
CA GLY A 45 -9.08 -8.00 -23.42
C GLY A 45 -8.65 -7.29 -22.13
N ALA A 46 -7.44 -6.73 -22.18
CA ALA A 46 -6.78 -6.11 -21.04
C ALA A 46 -7.52 -4.85 -20.54
N THR A 47 -7.87 -3.93 -21.43
CA THR A 47 -8.61 -2.70 -21.07
C THR A 47 -10.05 -2.94 -20.63
N ALA A 48 -10.71 -3.98 -21.13
CA ALA A 48 -12.04 -4.36 -20.64
C ALA A 48 -12.01 -4.78 -19.16
N ASN A 49 -10.86 -5.26 -18.68
CA ASN A 49 -10.59 -5.60 -17.29
C ASN A 49 -10.13 -4.38 -16.46
N TYR A 50 -10.81 -3.24 -16.57
CA TYR A 50 -10.48 -2.03 -15.80
C TYR A 50 -10.42 -2.25 -14.27
N VAL A 51 -11.22 -3.19 -13.73
CA VAL A 51 -11.18 -3.57 -12.32
C VAL A 51 -9.80 -4.13 -11.94
N PHE A 52 -9.20 -4.97 -12.78
CA PHE A 52 -7.86 -5.50 -12.55
C PHE A 52 -6.85 -4.36 -12.40
N TRP A 53 -6.90 -3.37 -13.29
CA TRP A 53 -5.99 -2.22 -13.27
C TRP A 53 -6.18 -1.34 -12.03
N ILE A 54 -7.43 -1.13 -11.59
CA ILE A 54 -7.71 -0.43 -10.33
C ILE A 54 -7.09 -1.18 -9.14
N ARG A 55 -7.27 -2.50 -9.07
CA ARG A 55 -6.66 -3.32 -8.00
C ARG A 55 -5.13 -3.21 -8.04
N HIS A 56 -4.54 -3.35 -9.22
CA HIS A 56 -3.11 -3.26 -9.43
C HIS A 56 -2.54 -1.91 -8.95
N ASP A 57 -3.22 -0.82 -9.29
CA ASP A 57 -2.81 0.54 -8.91
C ASP A 57 -2.93 0.80 -7.41
N VAL A 58 -4.03 0.35 -6.78
CA VAL A 58 -4.23 0.44 -5.33
C VAL A 58 -3.14 -0.34 -4.59
N MET A 59 -2.81 -1.54 -5.04
CA MET A 59 -1.75 -2.35 -4.42
C MET A 59 -0.37 -1.71 -4.60
N GLY A 60 -0.07 -1.21 -5.80
CA GLY A 60 1.16 -0.47 -6.06
C GLY A 60 1.29 0.76 -5.16
N THR A 61 0.20 1.52 -5.00
CA THR A 61 0.17 2.72 -4.15
C THR A 61 0.45 2.37 -2.68
N LEU A 62 -0.22 1.35 -2.14
CA LEU A 62 0.00 0.90 -0.76
C LEU A 62 1.43 0.43 -0.53
N LEU A 63 1.98 -0.33 -1.48
CA LEU A 63 3.36 -0.82 -1.42
C LEU A 63 4.36 0.33 -1.34
N VAL A 64 4.25 1.31 -2.24
CA VAL A 64 5.17 2.47 -2.26
C VAL A 64 4.97 3.33 -1.02
N LEU A 65 3.72 3.54 -0.57
CA LEU A 65 3.44 4.32 0.64
C LEU A 65 4.09 3.67 1.88
N CYS A 66 3.93 2.36 2.06
CA CYS A 66 4.57 1.63 3.15
C CYS A 66 6.09 1.70 3.08
N ALA A 67 6.68 1.48 1.90
CA ALA A 67 8.12 1.54 1.69
C ALA A 67 8.68 2.93 2.00
N MET A 68 8.02 4.00 1.55
CA MET A 68 8.44 5.38 1.78
C MET A 68 8.27 5.80 3.25
N GLN A 69 7.23 5.32 3.94
CA GLN A 69 7.08 5.54 5.38
C GLN A 69 8.20 4.86 6.17
N GLN A 70 8.58 3.63 5.81
CA GLN A 70 9.72 2.93 6.41
C GLN A 70 11.03 3.67 6.11
N ALA A 71 11.25 4.07 4.86
CA ALA A 71 12.43 4.83 4.44
C ALA A 71 12.59 6.13 5.23
N ARG A 72 11.50 6.88 5.46
CA ARG A 72 11.51 8.09 6.30
C ARG A 72 11.92 7.81 7.74
N VAL A 73 11.57 6.65 8.29
CA VAL A 73 11.95 6.27 9.66
C VAL A 73 13.41 5.83 9.73
N TRP A 74 13.91 5.14 8.71
CA TRP A 74 15.29 4.63 8.66
C TRP A 74 16.33 5.68 8.25
N LEU A 75 15.93 6.68 7.45
CA LEU A 75 16.79 7.73 6.92
C LEU A 75 16.36 9.09 7.49
N PRO A 76 16.98 9.57 8.57
CA PRO A 76 16.63 10.85 9.19
C PRO A 76 16.78 12.05 8.24
N GLU A 77 17.66 11.95 7.25
CA GLU A 77 17.91 12.96 6.23
C GLU A 77 16.77 13.06 5.19
N LEU A 78 15.92 12.04 5.10
CA LEU A 78 14.77 12.01 4.20
C LEU A 78 13.63 12.85 4.80
N ALA A 79 13.76 14.18 4.71
CA ALA A 79 12.81 15.16 5.20
C ALA A 79 11.53 15.26 4.34
N LEU A 80 10.92 14.12 4.02
CA LEU A 80 9.67 14.05 3.26
C LEU A 80 8.46 14.13 4.18
N THR A 81 7.59 15.09 3.89
CA THR A 81 6.27 15.19 4.51
C THR A 81 5.39 14.02 4.09
N THR A 82 4.42 13.65 4.92
CA THR A 82 3.45 12.59 4.58
C THR A 82 2.71 12.89 3.27
N ARG A 83 2.45 14.17 2.96
CA ARG A 83 1.81 14.57 1.69
C ARG A 83 2.69 14.28 0.48
N GLN A 84 3.99 14.55 0.57
CA GLN A 84 4.94 14.22 -0.49
C GLN A 84 5.05 12.72 -0.70
N ILE A 85 5.06 11.93 0.39
CA ILE A 85 5.06 10.47 0.31
C ILE A 85 3.80 9.96 -0.39
N CYS A 86 2.61 10.49 -0.06
CA CYS A 86 1.38 10.13 -0.76
C CYS A 86 1.45 10.49 -2.25
N GLY A 87 1.98 11.67 -2.58
CA GLY A 87 2.16 12.09 -3.97
C GLY A 87 3.10 11.17 -4.76
N ILE A 88 4.23 10.79 -4.17
CA ILE A 88 5.19 9.84 -4.75
C ILE A 88 4.51 8.47 -4.94
N ALA A 89 3.81 7.97 -3.92
CA ALA A 89 3.14 6.67 -3.99
C ALA A 89 2.11 6.60 -5.12
N CYS A 90 1.19 7.58 -5.18
CA CYS A 90 0.19 7.62 -6.24
C CYS A 90 0.81 7.84 -7.63
N GLY A 91 1.82 8.72 -7.73
CA GLY A 91 2.49 9.01 -8.99
C GLY A 91 3.26 7.81 -9.55
N THR A 92 4.06 7.15 -8.71
CA THR A 92 4.83 5.96 -9.09
C THR A 92 3.91 4.80 -9.47
N ALA A 93 2.90 4.52 -8.65
CA ALA A 93 1.94 3.45 -8.95
C ALA A 93 1.16 3.75 -10.24
N GLY A 94 0.65 4.98 -10.39
CA GLY A 94 -0.10 5.38 -11.58
C GLY A 94 0.71 5.28 -12.88
N VAL A 95 1.96 5.73 -12.87
CA VAL A 95 2.86 5.61 -14.04
C VAL A 95 3.16 4.14 -14.33
N TYR A 96 3.46 3.34 -13.30
CA TYR A 96 3.71 1.91 -13.44
C TYR A 96 2.49 1.17 -14.03
N THR A 97 1.30 1.41 -13.49
CA THR A 97 0.04 0.85 -13.99
C THR A 97 -0.20 1.27 -15.43
N ALA A 98 -0.05 2.57 -15.76
CA ALA A 98 -0.26 3.07 -17.11
C ALA A 98 0.70 2.44 -18.14
N LEU A 99 1.98 2.24 -17.77
CA LEU A 99 2.93 1.53 -18.61
C LEU A 99 2.53 0.07 -18.83
N ASN A 100 2.07 -0.64 -17.79
CA ASN A 100 1.60 -2.02 -17.94
C ASN A 100 0.34 -2.11 -18.82
N VAL A 101 -0.60 -1.16 -18.70
CA VAL A 101 -1.76 -1.07 -19.59
C VAL A 101 -1.30 -0.86 -21.03
N LEU A 102 -0.37 0.08 -21.27
CA LEU A 102 0.16 0.35 -22.60
C LEU A 102 0.85 -0.89 -23.19
N ILE A 103 1.66 -1.59 -22.40
CA ILE A 103 2.31 -2.84 -22.82
C ILE A 103 1.25 -3.88 -23.17
N ALA A 104 0.20 -4.03 -22.35
CA ALA A 104 -0.86 -4.99 -22.59
C ALA A 104 -1.73 -4.69 -23.83
N GLU A 105 -1.78 -3.43 -24.27
CA GLU A 105 -2.46 -3.04 -25.52
C GLU A 105 -1.57 -3.17 -26.76
N LEU A 106 -0.25 -3.15 -26.59
CA LEU A 106 0.73 -3.25 -27.68
C LEU A 106 1.19 -4.68 -27.99
N TRP A 107 0.83 -5.65 -27.15
CA TRP A 107 1.23 -7.05 -27.24
C TRP A 107 0.07 -7.94 -27.65
#